data_AF-A0A5K1CHD1-F1
#
_entry.id   AF-A0A5K1CHD1-F1
#
_cell.length_a   1.000
_cell.length_b   1.000
_cell.length_c   1.000
_cell.angle_alpha   90.00
_cell.angle_beta   90.00
_cell.angle_gamma   90.00
#
_symmetry.space_group_name_H-M   'P 1'
#
loop_
_entity.id
_entity.type
_entity.pdbx_description
1 polymer ?
#
loop_
_entity_poly.entity_id
_entity_poly.type
_entity_poly.pdbx_seq_one_letter_code
_entity_poly.pdbx_strand_id
1 'polypeptide(L)'
;MWLAVMRSLPLASLEACGAVESYHLRLKLKLFDDSHLRATQRVDWLVHKLTTELHSSYWLDQYADESGMFENVKDEYVLSTSWHRALQIPDSAVIFDDEAQLYAKVVSQRDNSQMHIVWNPGSEFGFCDCAWAMLGNLCKHVIKVNSVYHKQKSHPSSMSHLSFHQTLVTLWQNPLDDSVDLDRAIAWAGQMEESVQRLVELSSSNDIGGVVDNLSLKWVVKKSRTSIGKRPDAFLALPTKM
;
A
#
# COMPACT_ATOMS: atom_id res chain seq x y z
N MET A 1 -22.11 10.84 13.74
CA MET A 1 -20.64 11.05 13.81
C MET A 1 -19.88 9.85 13.24
N TRP A 2 -20.01 8.63 13.77
CA TRP A 2 -19.34 7.43 13.23
C TRP A 2 -19.73 7.07 11.79
N LEU A 3 -21.03 7.05 11.45
CA LEU A 3 -21.50 6.80 10.08
C LEU A 3 -21.04 7.84 9.05
N ALA A 4 -20.80 9.08 9.47
CA ALA A 4 -20.28 10.13 8.60
C ALA A 4 -18.77 9.94 8.36
N VAL A 5 -18.03 9.60 9.43
CA VAL A 5 -16.60 9.25 9.37
C VAL A 5 -16.36 8.01 8.50
N MET A 6 -17.18 6.96 8.62
CA MET A 6 -17.10 5.76 7.78
C MET A 6 -17.44 6.03 6.31
N ARG A 7 -18.32 7.00 6.03
CA ARG A 7 -18.59 7.45 4.64
C ARG A 7 -17.43 8.26 4.06
N SER A 8 -16.66 8.96 4.89
CA SER A 8 -15.50 9.76 4.46
C SER A 8 -14.16 9.02 4.47
N LEU A 9 -14.06 7.90 5.19
CA LEU A 9 -12.88 7.04 5.27
C LEU A 9 -13.22 5.65 4.70
N PRO A 10 -13.22 5.49 3.38
CA PRO A 10 -13.62 4.24 2.72
C PRO A 10 -12.62 3.09 2.83
N LEU A 11 -11.65 3.17 3.74
CA LEU A 11 -10.49 2.27 3.79
C LEU A 11 -10.59 1.20 4.89
N ALA A 12 -11.70 1.12 5.63
CA ALA A 12 -11.89 0.09 6.65
C ALA A 12 -12.32 -1.27 6.04
N SER A 13 -11.60 -1.73 5.02
CA SER A 13 -11.81 -3.07 4.48
C SER A 13 -11.37 -4.13 5.49
N LEU A 14 -11.86 -5.37 5.34
CA LEU A 14 -11.41 -6.46 6.22
C LEU A 14 -9.92 -6.77 6.03
N GLU A 15 -9.39 -6.56 4.83
CA GLU A 15 -7.97 -6.64 4.53
C GLU A 15 -7.18 -5.61 5.33
N ALA A 16 -7.63 -4.34 5.32
CA ALA A 16 -7.00 -3.26 6.07
C ALA A 16 -7.07 -3.54 7.59
N CYS A 17 -8.22 -4.00 8.09
CA CYS A 17 -8.37 -4.42 9.48
C CYS A 17 -7.43 -5.58 9.83
N GLY A 18 -7.24 -6.56 8.93
CA GLY A 18 -6.32 -7.67 9.10
C GLY A 18 -4.85 -7.23 9.15
N ALA A 19 -4.46 -6.29 8.28
CA ALA A 19 -3.13 -5.69 8.29
C ALA A 19 -2.85 -4.87 9.56
N VAL A 20 -3.84 -4.14 10.05
CA VAL A 20 -3.74 -3.42 11.33
C VAL A 20 -3.61 -4.40 12.49
N GLU A 21 -4.41 -5.46 12.52
CA GLU A 21 -4.30 -6.52 13.54
C GLU A 21 -2.91 -7.17 13.53
N SER A 22 -2.40 -7.58 12.36
CA SER A 22 -1.10 -8.23 12.25
C SER A 22 0.05 -7.32 12.68
N TYR A 23 0.02 -6.05 12.29
CA TYR A 23 0.99 -5.05 12.73
C TYR A 23 0.97 -4.86 14.25
N HIS A 24 -0.23 -4.75 14.86
CA HIS A 24 -0.35 -4.60 16.30
C HIS A 24 0.03 -5.86 17.09
N LEU A 25 -0.24 -7.06 16.57
CA LEU A 25 0.22 -8.30 17.18
C LEU A 25 1.75 -8.39 17.17
N ARG A 26 2.38 -8.02 16.05
CA ARG A 26 3.85 -7.96 15.96
C ARG A 26 4.43 -6.91 16.92
N LEU A 27 3.84 -5.72 16.95
CA LEU A 27 4.17 -4.66 17.90
C LEU A 27 4.13 -5.20 19.33
N LYS A 28 3.06 -5.91 19.68
CA LYS A 28 2.89 -6.47 21.02
C LYS A 28 3.99 -7.47 21.35
N LEU A 29 4.31 -8.39 20.44
CA LEU A 29 5.34 -9.39 20.68
C LEU A 29 6.75 -8.81 20.76
N LYS A 30 7.08 -7.82 19.93
CA LYS A 30 8.42 -7.22 19.89
C LYS A 30 8.65 -6.17 20.98
N LEU A 31 7.63 -5.41 21.39
CA LEU A 31 7.77 -4.39 22.44
C LEU A 31 7.56 -4.91 23.85
N PHE A 32 6.68 -5.91 24.04
CA PHE A 32 6.40 -6.47 25.36
C PHE A 32 7.18 -7.76 25.64
N ASP A 33 8.27 -7.99 24.90
CA ASP A 33 9.28 -8.96 25.34
C ASP A 33 9.92 -8.43 26.64
N ASP A 34 9.68 -9.13 27.74
CA ASP A 34 10.00 -8.72 29.12
C ASP A 34 11.48 -8.32 29.31
N SER A 35 12.35 -8.81 28.43
CA SER A 35 13.79 -8.53 28.40
C SER A 35 14.16 -7.04 28.25
N HIS A 36 13.28 -6.20 27.70
CA HIS A 36 13.57 -4.80 27.38
C HIS A 36 12.63 -3.76 28.01
N LEU A 37 11.74 -4.16 28.93
CA LEU A 37 10.77 -3.25 29.56
C LEU A 37 11.39 -2.09 30.38
N ARG A 38 12.68 -2.18 30.77
CA ARG A 38 13.40 -1.02 31.36
C ARG A 38 13.99 -0.09 30.30
N ALA A 39 14.22 -0.58 29.08
CA ALA A 39 14.71 0.22 27.94
C ALA A 39 13.59 0.99 27.23
N THR A 40 12.34 0.53 27.33
CA THR A 40 11.12 1.24 26.83
C THR A 40 10.91 2.61 27.50
N GLN A 41 11.54 2.88 28.65
CA GLN A 41 11.50 4.18 29.32
C GLN A 41 12.27 5.26 28.55
N ARG A 42 13.15 4.90 27.60
CA ARG A 42 13.85 5.87 26.78
C ARG A 42 13.20 6.02 25.40
N VAL A 43 12.85 7.25 25.07
CA VAL A 43 12.14 7.60 23.82
C VAL A 43 13.00 7.31 22.59
N ASP A 44 14.32 7.50 22.67
CA ASP A 44 15.28 7.18 21.59
C ASP A 44 15.28 5.69 21.23
N TRP A 45 15.29 4.82 22.24
CA TRP A 45 15.22 3.38 22.05
C TRP A 45 13.88 2.95 21.44
N LEU A 46 12.77 3.54 21.90
CA LEU A 46 11.44 3.25 21.35
C LEU A 46 11.34 3.67 19.87
N VAL A 47 11.78 4.88 19.54
CA VAL A 47 11.79 5.37 18.14
C VAL A 47 12.64 4.47 17.26
N HIS A 48 13.84 4.09 17.72
CA HIS A 48 14.70 3.15 17.01
C HIS A 48 13.97 1.82 16.78
N LYS A 49 13.48 1.16 17.84
CA LYS A 49 12.77 -0.13 17.72
C LYS A 49 11.57 -0.08 16.77
N LEU A 50 10.74 0.96 16.85
CA LEU A 50 9.56 1.10 15.98
C LEU A 50 9.95 1.28 14.52
N THR A 51 10.96 2.11 14.23
CA THR A 51 11.31 2.49 12.86
C THR A 51 12.24 1.47 12.19
N THR A 52 13.23 0.95 12.89
CA THR A 52 14.29 0.13 12.28
C THR A 52 14.07 -1.36 12.41
N GLU A 53 13.37 -1.82 13.44
CA GLU A 53 13.15 -3.25 13.67
C GLU A 53 11.70 -3.64 13.38
N LEU A 54 10.73 -2.96 13.98
CA LEU A 54 9.33 -3.37 13.85
C LEU A 54 8.81 -3.14 12.43
N HIS A 55 8.93 -1.92 11.92
CA HIS A 55 8.36 -1.56 10.62
C HIS A 55 9.02 -2.33 9.48
N SER A 56 10.35 -2.39 9.47
CA SER A 56 11.13 -3.10 8.45
C SER A 56 10.84 -4.60 8.47
N SER A 57 10.79 -5.23 9.65
CA SER A 57 10.51 -6.65 9.76
C SER A 57 9.06 -6.96 9.38
N TYR A 58 8.09 -6.11 9.73
CA TYR A 58 6.69 -6.23 9.29
C TYR A 58 6.58 -6.37 7.77
N TRP A 59 7.22 -5.46 7.04
CA TRP A 59 7.21 -5.49 5.57
C TRP A 59 7.98 -6.68 5.00
N LEU A 60 9.07 -7.11 5.65
CA LEU A 60 9.81 -8.30 5.23
C LEU A 60 8.93 -9.55 5.30
N ASP A 61 8.21 -9.75 6.41
CA ASP A 61 7.35 -10.92 6.59
C ASP A 61 6.17 -10.89 5.61
N GLN A 62 5.55 -9.72 5.41
CA GLN A 62 4.47 -9.55 4.43
C GLN A 62 4.95 -9.90 3.01
N TYR A 63 6.14 -9.44 2.64
CA TYR A 63 6.76 -9.77 1.35
C TYR A 63 7.09 -11.26 1.24
N ALA A 64 7.62 -11.89 2.30
CA ALA A 64 7.89 -13.32 2.34
C ALA A 64 6.60 -14.14 2.14
N ASP A 65 5.51 -13.73 2.80
CA ASP A 65 4.20 -14.37 2.66
C ASP A 65 3.63 -14.25 1.24
N GLU A 66 3.69 -13.07 0.62
CA GLU A 66 3.17 -12.82 -0.73
C GLU A 66 4.02 -13.48 -1.82
N SER A 67 5.34 -13.49 -1.66
CA SER A 67 6.27 -14.07 -2.64
C SER A 67 6.39 -15.60 -2.53
N GLY A 68 5.91 -16.19 -1.44
CA GLY A 68 6.13 -17.61 -1.12
C GLY A 68 7.61 -17.95 -0.86
N MET A 69 8.46 -16.92 -0.75
CA MET A 69 9.88 -17.09 -0.47
C MET A 69 10.04 -17.15 1.05
N PHE A 70 10.91 -18.04 1.52
CA PHE A 70 11.22 -18.20 2.95
C PHE A 70 10.08 -18.79 3.81
N GLU A 71 9.53 -19.95 3.42
CA GLU A 71 8.53 -20.68 4.22
C GLU A 71 8.95 -20.93 5.68
N ASN A 72 10.27 -21.07 5.92
CA ASN A 72 10.85 -21.28 7.26
C ASN A 72 10.94 -20.00 8.11
N VAL A 73 10.69 -18.82 7.53
CA VAL A 73 10.76 -17.51 8.22
C VAL A 73 9.38 -17.06 8.70
N LYS A 74 8.32 -17.84 8.47
CA LYS A 74 6.98 -17.50 8.98
C LYS A 74 7.00 -17.50 10.51
N ASP A 75 6.98 -16.31 11.08
CA ASP A 75 6.89 -16.13 12.52
C ASP A 75 5.56 -16.70 13.04
N GLU A 76 5.59 -17.34 14.22
CA GLU A 76 4.40 -17.92 14.88
C GLU A 76 3.27 -16.89 15.05
N TYR A 77 3.60 -15.60 15.15
CA TYR A 77 2.61 -14.54 15.25
C TYR A 77 1.73 -14.43 14.00
N VAL A 78 2.28 -14.67 12.82
CA VAL A 78 1.56 -14.58 11.55
C VAL A 78 0.42 -15.59 11.54
N LEU A 79 0.70 -16.82 11.97
CA LEU A 79 -0.29 -17.90 12.15
C LEU A 79 -1.36 -17.57 13.20
N SER A 80 -1.05 -16.66 14.13
CA SER A 80 -1.98 -16.23 15.18
C SER A 80 -2.99 -15.17 14.72
N THR A 81 -2.74 -14.51 13.58
CA THR A 81 -3.63 -13.48 13.03
C THR A 81 -5.00 -14.05 12.63
N SER A 82 -6.05 -13.24 12.75
CA SER A 82 -7.40 -13.64 12.37
C SER A 82 -7.52 -13.92 10.88
N TRP A 83 -6.72 -13.21 10.05
CA TRP A 83 -6.61 -13.45 8.61
C TRP A 83 -6.08 -14.84 8.29
N HIS A 84 -4.92 -15.21 8.83
CA HIS A 84 -4.34 -16.53 8.59
C HIS A 84 -5.24 -17.64 9.14
N ARG A 85 -5.85 -17.45 10.31
CA ARG A 85 -6.82 -18.40 10.87
C ARG A 85 -8.06 -18.55 10.02
N ALA A 86 -8.48 -17.50 9.30
CA ALA A 86 -9.59 -17.57 8.36
C ALA A 86 -9.24 -18.44 7.14
N LEU A 87 -8.02 -18.30 6.60
CA LEU A 87 -7.55 -19.09 5.46
C LEU A 87 -7.55 -20.60 5.74
N GLN A 88 -7.32 -20.99 7.00
CA GLN A 88 -7.36 -22.40 7.40
C GLN A 88 -8.77 -23.00 7.38
N ILE A 89 -9.82 -22.19 7.49
CA ILE A 89 -11.20 -22.69 7.44
C ILE A 89 -11.48 -23.10 5.99
N PRO A 90 -11.96 -24.33 5.70
CA PRO A 90 -12.26 -24.73 4.33
C PRO A 90 -13.47 -23.98 3.78
N ASP A 91 -13.50 -23.72 2.46
CA ASP A 91 -14.64 -23.05 1.81
C ASP A 91 -15.94 -23.85 2.00
N SER A 92 -15.86 -25.18 2.06
CA SER A 92 -17.00 -26.09 2.29
C SER A 92 -17.61 -26.02 3.70
N ALA A 93 -16.93 -25.39 4.66
CA ALA A 93 -17.47 -25.20 6.01
C ALA A 93 -18.37 -23.97 6.13
N VAL A 94 -18.52 -23.19 5.06
CA VAL A 94 -19.40 -22.02 5.00
C VAL A 94 -20.69 -22.39 4.29
N ILE A 95 -21.82 -22.22 4.98
CA ILE A 95 -23.17 -22.48 4.45
C ILE A 95 -23.91 -21.15 4.44
N PHE A 96 -24.32 -20.71 3.26
CA PHE A 96 -25.15 -19.51 3.10
C PHE A 96 -26.63 -19.88 3.19
N ASP A 97 -27.45 -18.96 3.71
CA ASP A 97 -28.90 -19.11 3.71
C ASP A 97 -29.47 -18.75 2.32
N ASP A 98 -30.31 -19.62 1.76
CA ASP A 98 -30.79 -19.54 0.38
C ASP A 98 -31.90 -18.49 0.18
N GLU A 99 -32.64 -18.14 1.23
CA GLU A 99 -33.84 -17.29 1.09
C GLU A 99 -33.54 -15.79 1.09
N ALA A 100 -32.72 -15.33 2.05
CA ALA A 100 -32.51 -13.90 2.27
C ALA A 100 -31.04 -13.48 2.37
N GLN A 101 -30.09 -14.44 2.36
CA GLN A 101 -28.64 -14.19 2.52
C GLN A 101 -28.29 -13.26 3.70
N LEU A 102 -29.15 -13.16 4.72
CA LEU A 102 -28.97 -12.26 5.87
C LEU A 102 -27.89 -12.75 6.82
N TYR A 103 -27.66 -14.06 6.83
CA TYR A 103 -26.63 -14.70 7.65
C TYR A 103 -26.01 -15.89 6.91
N ALA A 104 -24.79 -16.24 7.33
CA ALA A 104 -24.06 -17.42 6.93
C ALA A 104 -23.68 -18.22 8.18
N LYS A 105 -23.64 -19.53 8.06
CA LYS A 105 -23.19 -20.43 9.12
C LYS A 105 -21.79 -20.93 8.81
N VAL A 106 -20.91 -20.90 9.80
CA VAL A 106 -19.56 -21.44 9.71
C VAL A 106 -19.43 -22.60 10.68
N VAL A 107 -19.14 -23.79 10.17
CA VAL A 107 -18.90 -24.97 11.01
C VAL A 107 -17.52 -24.86 11.67
N SER A 108 -17.45 -25.09 12.98
CA SER A 108 -16.20 -25.04 13.73
C SER A 108 -15.28 -26.20 13.34
N GLN A 109 -14.00 -25.90 13.13
CA GLN A 109 -12.98 -26.92 12.83
C GLN A 109 -12.69 -27.87 14.00
N ARG A 110 -12.83 -27.40 15.24
CA ARG A 110 -12.48 -28.17 16.43
C ARG A 110 -13.58 -29.12 16.85
N ASP A 111 -14.82 -28.77 16.51
CA ASP A 111 -16.02 -29.49 16.91
C ASP A 111 -17.08 -29.30 15.83
N ASN A 112 -17.31 -30.33 15.02
CA ASN A 112 -18.28 -30.29 13.93
C ASN A 112 -19.73 -30.08 14.43
N SER A 113 -19.98 -30.22 15.73
CA SER A 113 -21.30 -29.93 16.32
C SER A 113 -21.53 -28.44 16.59
N GLN A 114 -20.47 -27.63 16.62
CA GLN A 114 -20.56 -26.20 16.87
C GLN A 114 -20.59 -25.42 15.56
N MET A 115 -21.60 -24.56 15.42
CA MET A 115 -21.74 -23.64 14.30
C MET A 115 -21.75 -22.21 14.82
N HIS A 116 -21.07 -21.33 14.10
CA HIS A 116 -21.07 -19.90 14.35
C HIS A 116 -21.90 -19.20 13.29
N ILE A 117 -22.77 -18.29 13.71
CA ILE A 117 -23.58 -17.48 12.82
C ILE A 117 -22.84 -16.17 12.55
N VAL A 118 -22.69 -15.85 11.26
CA VAL A 118 -22.18 -14.58 10.76
C VAL A 118 -23.33 -13.84 10.10
N TRP A 119 -23.62 -12.64 10.57
CA TRP A 119 -24.67 -11.78 10.03
C TRP A 119 -24.08 -10.78 9.03
N ASN A 120 -24.88 -10.37 8.04
CA ASN A 120 -24.49 -9.45 6.98
C ASN A 120 -23.24 -9.92 6.20
N PRO A 121 -23.30 -11.11 5.58
CA PRO A 121 -22.20 -11.63 4.76
C PRO A 121 -21.93 -10.71 3.55
N GLY A 122 -20.65 -10.54 3.21
CA GLY A 122 -20.19 -9.67 2.12
C GLY A 122 -19.99 -8.19 2.50
N SER A 123 -20.30 -7.81 3.73
CA SER A 123 -20.10 -6.45 4.24
C SER A 123 -18.89 -6.37 5.18
N GLU A 124 -18.16 -5.25 5.17
CA GLU A 124 -17.09 -4.99 6.15
C GLU A 124 -17.62 -4.93 7.60
N PHE A 125 -18.94 -4.77 7.77
CA PHE A 125 -19.64 -4.69 9.06
C PHE A 125 -20.29 -6.01 9.48
N GLY A 126 -19.88 -7.13 8.89
CA GLY A 126 -20.35 -8.45 9.30
C GLY A 126 -19.98 -8.73 10.77
N PHE A 127 -20.90 -9.33 11.52
CA PHE A 127 -20.67 -9.68 12.92
C PHE A 127 -20.91 -11.16 13.16
N CYS A 128 -20.12 -11.75 14.06
CA CYS A 128 -20.16 -13.16 14.39
C CYS A 128 -20.53 -13.34 15.86
N ASP A 129 -21.26 -14.42 16.15
CA ASP A 129 -21.66 -14.79 17.52
C ASP A 129 -20.54 -15.42 18.37
N CYS A 130 -19.34 -15.62 17.81
CA CYS A 130 -18.25 -16.25 18.55
C CYS A 130 -17.72 -15.32 19.65
N ALA A 131 -17.23 -15.91 20.76
CA ALA A 131 -16.75 -15.16 21.91
C ALA A 131 -15.67 -14.12 21.56
N TRP A 132 -14.80 -14.41 20.59
CA TRP A 132 -13.76 -13.48 20.15
C TRP A 132 -14.34 -12.23 19.46
N ALA A 133 -15.34 -12.42 18.60
CA ALA A 133 -16.03 -11.33 17.91
C ALA A 133 -16.88 -10.48 18.87
N MET A 134 -17.49 -11.11 19.87
CA MET A 134 -18.28 -10.43 20.90
C MET A 134 -17.46 -9.47 21.77
N LEU A 135 -16.14 -9.66 21.84
CA LEU A 135 -15.21 -8.72 22.48
C LEU A 135 -14.84 -7.52 21.59
N GLY A 136 -15.38 -7.44 20.37
CA GLY A 136 -15.06 -6.41 19.39
C GLY A 136 -13.78 -6.66 18.59
N ASN A 137 -13.19 -7.86 18.71
CA ASN A 137 -12.00 -8.22 17.93
C ASN A 137 -12.37 -8.62 16.50
N LEU A 138 -11.40 -8.46 15.59
CA LEU A 138 -11.49 -8.99 14.24
C LEU A 138 -11.70 -10.52 14.29
N CYS A 139 -12.67 -11.01 13.55
CA CYS A 139 -13.08 -12.41 13.62
C CYS A 139 -12.73 -13.18 12.34
N LYS A 140 -12.04 -14.31 12.51
CA LYS A 140 -11.73 -15.23 11.42
C LYS A 140 -12.96 -15.74 10.65
N HIS A 141 -14.11 -15.91 11.33
CA HIS A 141 -15.34 -16.38 10.67
C HIS A 141 -15.91 -15.33 9.71
N VAL A 142 -15.90 -14.05 10.12
CA VAL A 142 -16.36 -12.93 9.28
C VAL A 142 -15.46 -12.80 8.04
N ILE A 143 -14.14 -12.82 8.23
CA ILE A 143 -13.17 -12.81 7.12
C ILE A 143 -13.42 -13.98 6.17
N LYS A 144 -13.60 -15.18 6.71
CA LYS A 144 -13.82 -16.37 5.89
C LYS A 144 -15.09 -16.27 5.06
N VAL A 145 -16.21 -15.92 5.69
CA VAL A 145 -17.51 -15.78 5.03
C VAL A 145 -17.43 -14.76 3.90
N ASN A 146 -16.83 -13.59 4.15
CA ASN A 146 -16.70 -12.56 3.11
C ASN A 146 -15.78 -12.99 1.97
N SER A 147 -14.69 -13.70 2.27
CA SER A 147 -13.81 -14.26 1.23
C SER A 147 -14.57 -15.24 0.32
N VAL A 148 -15.38 -16.13 0.88
CA VAL A 148 -16.20 -17.07 0.08
C VAL A 148 -17.31 -16.33 -0.67
N TYR A 149 -17.97 -15.36 -0.03
CA TYR A 149 -19.03 -14.56 -0.63
C TYR A 149 -18.53 -13.81 -1.88
N HIS A 150 -17.38 -13.14 -1.80
CA HIS A 150 -16.82 -12.40 -2.95
C HIS A 150 -16.23 -13.30 -4.04
N LYS A 151 -15.89 -14.57 -3.75
CA LYS A 151 -15.51 -15.55 -4.79
C LYS A 151 -16.70 -15.98 -5.65
N GLN A 152 -17.93 -15.90 -5.13
CA GLN A 152 -19.12 -16.24 -5.89
C GLN A 152 -19.41 -15.10 -6.89
N LYS A 153 -19.33 -15.41 -8.19
CA LYS A 153 -19.41 -14.44 -9.30
C LYS A 153 -20.72 -13.63 -9.36
N SER A 154 -21.73 -14.00 -8.58
CA SER A 154 -23.05 -13.38 -8.53
C SER A 154 -23.15 -12.18 -7.59
N HIS A 155 -22.15 -11.96 -6.73
CA HIS A 155 -22.30 -11.05 -5.60
C HIS A 155 -21.64 -9.69 -5.82
N PRO A 156 -22.24 -8.59 -5.31
CA PRO A 156 -21.69 -7.26 -5.45
C PRO A 156 -20.34 -7.13 -4.73
N SER A 157 -19.46 -6.29 -5.29
CA SER A 157 -18.21 -5.91 -4.64
C SER A 157 -18.46 -5.23 -3.29
N SER A 158 -17.51 -5.33 -2.37
CA SER A 158 -17.60 -4.67 -1.06
C SER A 158 -17.69 -3.14 -1.21
N MET A 159 -18.24 -2.48 -0.19
CA MET A 159 -18.38 -1.02 -0.19
C MET A 159 -17.03 -0.31 -0.19
N SER A 160 -16.06 -0.84 0.56
CA SER A 160 -14.68 -0.35 0.58
C SER A 160 -14.03 -0.50 -0.79
N HIS A 161 -14.23 -1.63 -1.47
CA HIS A 161 -13.71 -1.84 -2.82
C HIS A 161 -14.32 -0.86 -3.82
N LEU A 162 -15.64 -0.67 -3.80
CA LEU A 162 -16.32 0.27 -4.69
C LEU A 162 -15.85 1.70 -4.44
N SER A 163 -15.72 2.11 -3.18
CA SER A 163 -15.28 3.47 -2.85
C SER A 163 -13.78 3.68 -3.14
N PHE A 164 -12.95 2.67 -2.91
CA PHE A 164 -11.55 2.69 -3.34
C PHE A 164 -11.44 2.82 -4.85
N HIS A 165 -12.18 2.01 -5.61
CA HIS A 165 -12.24 2.10 -7.07
C HIS A 165 -12.72 3.47 -7.55
N GLN A 166 -13.78 4.02 -6.96
CA GLN A 166 -14.26 5.37 -7.27
C GLN A 166 -13.19 6.44 -6.97
N THR A 167 -12.45 6.29 -5.88
CA THR A 167 -11.35 7.19 -5.53
C THR A 167 -10.23 7.11 -6.58
N LEU A 168 -9.84 5.90 -6.99
CA LEU A 168 -8.85 5.69 -8.04
C LEU A 168 -9.31 6.26 -9.39
N VAL A 169 -10.56 6.02 -9.78
CA VAL A 169 -11.12 6.59 -11.03
C VAL A 169 -11.14 8.11 -10.96
N THR A 170 -11.48 8.69 -9.81
CA THR A 170 -11.49 10.14 -9.61
C THR A 170 -10.07 10.70 -9.69
N LEU A 171 -9.09 10.04 -9.07
CA LEU A 171 -7.67 10.41 -9.16
C LEU A 171 -7.12 10.24 -10.58
N TRP A 172 -7.61 9.27 -11.35
CA TRP A 172 -7.20 9.06 -12.73
C TRP A 172 -7.82 10.10 -13.68
N GLN A 173 -9.08 10.46 -13.47
CA GLN A 173 -9.80 11.45 -14.27
C GLN A 173 -9.37 12.88 -13.94
N ASN A 174 -9.04 13.15 -12.67
CA ASN A 174 -8.55 14.42 -12.17
C ASN A 174 -7.26 14.16 -11.38
N PRO A 175 -6.12 13.90 -12.07
CA PRO A 175 -4.85 13.77 -11.38
C PRO A 175 -4.59 15.06 -10.60
N LEU A 176 -4.05 14.93 -9.39
CA LEU A 176 -3.71 16.08 -8.57
C LEU A 176 -2.74 16.97 -9.38
N ASP A 177 -3.21 18.16 -9.78
CA ASP A 177 -2.54 19.07 -10.72
C ASP A 177 -1.12 19.51 -10.29
N ASP A 178 -0.70 19.23 -9.05
CA ASP A 178 0.58 19.65 -8.46
C ASP A 178 1.43 18.48 -7.92
N SER A 179 1.44 17.33 -8.61
CA SER A 179 2.31 16.20 -8.25
C SER A 179 3.61 16.22 -9.06
N VAL A 180 4.76 16.38 -8.38
CA VAL A 180 6.10 16.25 -9.00
C VAL A 180 6.27 14.89 -9.70
N ASP A 181 5.58 13.85 -9.22
CA ASP A 181 5.61 12.53 -9.85
C ASP A 181 4.75 12.47 -11.13
N LEU A 182 3.68 13.27 -11.22
CA LEU A 182 2.92 13.46 -12.46
C LEU A 182 3.75 14.24 -13.48
N ASP A 183 4.39 15.33 -13.08
CA ASP A 183 5.32 16.08 -13.93
C ASP A 183 6.44 15.18 -14.46
N ARG A 184 6.98 14.32 -13.59
CA ARG A 184 7.99 13.33 -13.98
C ARG A 184 7.42 12.33 -14.98
N ALA A 185 6.23 11.78 -14.74
CA ALA A 185 5.61 10.83 -15.65
C ALA A 185 5.31 11.45 -17.02
N ILE A 186 4.78 12.68 -17.05
CA ILE A 186 4.49 13.43 -18.29
C ILE A 186 5.79 13.74 -19.05
N ALA A 187 6.85 14.18 -18.35
CA ALA A 187 8.15 14.43 -18.97
C ALA A 187 8.74 13.17 -19.62
N TRP A 188 8.65 12.02 -18.95
CA TRP A 188 9.10 10.73 -19.49
C TRP A 188 8.27 10.30 -20.69
N ALA A 189 6.94 10.45 -20.62
CA ALA A 189 6.04 10.14 -21.72
C ALA A 189 6.36 11.00 -22.97
N GLY A 190 6.56 12.31 -22.80
CA GLY A 190 6.95 13.21 -23.89
C GLY A 190 8.31 12.87 -24.49
N GLN A 191 9.30 12.51 -23.67
CA GLN A 191 10.61 12.07 -24.16
C GLN A 191 10.52 10.77 -24.96
N MET A 192 9.68 9.82 -24.51
CA MET A 192 9.44 8.58 -25.23
C MET A 192 8.71 8.82 -26.56
N GLU A 193 7.70 9.69 -26.57
CA GLU A 193 6.99 10.09 -27.78
C GLU A 193 7.95 10.71 -28.81
N GLU A 194 8.78 11.67 -28.39
CA GLU A 194 9.79 12.28 -29.26
C GLU A 194 10.79 11.25 -29.80
N SER A 195 11.21 10.29 -28.95
CA SER A 195 12.12 9.23 -29.36
C SER A 195 11.49 8.29 -30.38
N VAL A 196 10.21 7.93 -30.19
CA VAL A 196 9.45 7.10 -31.13
C VAL A 196 9.23 7.86 -32.45
N GLN A 197 8.88 9.14 -32.39
CA GLN A 197 8.66 9.95 -33.58
C GLN A 197 9.95 10.11 -34.39
N ARG A 198 11.09 10.35 -33.73
CA ARG A 198 12.41 10.36 -34.39
C ARG A 198 12.77 9.00 -34.99
N LEU A 199 12.44 7.89 -34.32
CA LEU A 199 12.64 6.54 -34.87
C LEU A 199 11.78 6.28 -36.11
N VAL A 200 10.53 6.77 -36.10
CA VAL A 200 9.62 6.67 -37.25
C VAL A 200 10.13 7.53 -38.42
N GLU A 201 10.60 8.75 -38.17
CA GLU A 201 11.23 9.62 -39.17
C GLU A 201 12.51 8.99 -39.76
N LEU A 202 13.34 8.37 -38.93
CA LEU A 202 14.52 7.62 -39.39
C LEU A 202 14.14 6.41 -40.25
N SER A 203 13.06 5.70 -39.89
CA SER A 203 12.61 4.51 -40.63
C SER A 203 11.92 4.84 -41.96
N SER A 204 11.40 6.06 -42.10
CA SER A 204 10.66 6.51 -43.28
C SER A 204 11.51 7.35 -44.26
N SER A 205 12.70 7.80 -43.84
CA SER A 205 13.65 8.51 -44.70
C SER A 205 14.53 7.55 -45.51
N ASN A 206 14.65 7.79 -46.81
CA ASN A 206 15.57 7.06 -47.70
C ASN A 206 17.01 7.61 -47.66
N ASP A 207 17.25 8.70 -46.92
CA ASP A 207 18.57 9.29 -46.75
C ASP A 207 18.81 9.63 -45.26
N ILE A 208 19.74 8.90 -44.65
CA ILE A 208 20.12 9.02 -43.24
C ILE A 208 20.86 10.34 -42.99
N GLY A 209 21.53 10.92 -44.00
CA GLY A 209 22.31 12.15 -43.86
C GLY A 209 21.47 13.38 -43.50
N GLY A 210 20.29 13.54 -44.12
CA GLY A 210 19.40 14.67 -43.84
C GLY A 210 18.70 14.63 -42.47
N VAL A 211 18.59 13.44 -41.86
CA VAL A 211 18.02 13.29 -40.51
C VAL A 211 19.06 13.60 -39.43
N VAL A 212 20.34 13.26 -39.68
CA VAL A 212 21.45 13.54 -38.75
C VAL A 212 21.71 15.04 -38.61
N ASP A 213 21.57 15.83 -39.67
CA ASP A 213 21.73 17.29 -39.59
C ASP A 213 20.63 17.99 -38.76
N ASN A 214 19.45 17.37 -38.66
CA ASN A 214 18.34 17.84 -37.81
C ASN A 214 18.44 17.34 -36.36
N LEU A 215 19.15 16.24 -36.12
CA LEU A 215 19.44 15.71 -34.78
C LEU A 215 20.58 16.52 -34.13
N SER A 216 20.30 17.76 -33.75
CA SER A 216 21.28 18.66 -33.16
C SER A 216 21.65 18.30 -31.71
N LEU A 217 22.42 17.21 -31.52
CA LEU A 217 23.40 17.17 -30.43
C LEU A 217 24.59 18.05 -30.82
N LYS A 218 24.37 19.38 -30.77
CA LYS A 218 25.48 20.33 -30.78
C LYS A 218 26.23 20.14 -29.47
N TRP A 219 27.29 19.34 -29.51
CA TRP A 219 28.33 19.35 -28.48
C TRP A 219 28.81 20.79 -28.38
N VAL A 220 28.36 21.50 -27.35
CA VAL A 220 28.85 22.84 -27.05
C VAL A 220 30.34 22.70 -26.85
N VAL A 221 31.11 23.19 -27.83
CA VAL A 221 32.55 23.32 -27.74
C VAL A 221 32.84 24.01 -26.42
N LYS A 222 33.53 23.28 -25.54
CA LYS A 222 33.88 23.63 -24.17
C LYS A 222 34.52 25.02 -24.16
N LYS A 223 33.71 26.06 -23.91
CA LYS A 223 34.21 27.43 -23.80
C LYS A 223 34.98 27.50 -22.48
N SER A 224 36.30 27.53 -22.60
CA SER A 224 37.29 27.66 -21.56
C SER A 224 36.86 28.71 -20.53
N ARG A 225 36.71 28.28 -19.28
CA ARG A 225 36.56 29.19 -18.14
C ARG A 225 37.88 29.90 -17.90
N THR A 226 38.06 31.06 -18.53
CA THR A 226 38.98 32.07 -18.02
C THR A 226 38.53 33.48 -18.37
N SER A 227 38.44 34.25 -17.27
CA SER A 227 38.80 35.65 -17.11
C SER A 227 37.76 36.75 -17.38
N ILE A 228 37.81 37.68 -16.43
CA ILE A 228 37.36 39.07 -16.45
C ILE A 228 35.96 39.28 -15.88
N GLY A 229 35.95 39.38 -14.55
CA GLY A 229 34.99 40.21 -13.86
C GLY A 229 35.07 41.66 -14.35
N LYS A 230 33.91 42.27 -14.53
CA LYS A 230 33.74 43.72 -14.52
C LYS A 230 32.77 44.05 -13.39
N ARG A 231 33.33 44.74 -12.40
CA ARG A 231 32.65 45.40 -11.29
C ARG A 231 32.08 46.74 -11.83
N PRO A 232 30.95 47.26 -11.35
CA PRO A 232 30.50 48.59 -11.72
C PRO A 232 31.43 49.64 -11.10
N ASP A 233 31.86 50.62 -11.89
CA ASP A 233 32.69 51.74 -11.46
C ASP A 233 31.95 52.59 -10.41
N ALA A 234 32.49 52.61 -9.20
CA ALA A 234 32.37 53.74 -8.29
C ALA A 234 33.80 54.17 -7.93
N PHE A 235 34.19 55.32 -8.48
CA PHE A 235 35.36 56.06 -8.05
C PHE A 235 35.29 56.31 -6.54
N LEU A 236 36.35 56.00 -5.80
CA LEU A 236 37.08 56.95 -4.95
C LEU A 236 38.27 56.25 -4.26
N ALA A 237 39.33 57.03 -4.13
CA ALA A 237 40.71 56.61 -3.91
C ALA A 237 41.02 56.04 -2.51
N LEU A 238 41.95 55.08 -2.50
CA LEU A 238 42.85 54.72 -1.38
C LEU A 238 43.81 55.91 -1.08
N PRO A 239 44.52 56.00 0.08
CA PRO A 239 45.19 54.86 0.71
C PRO A 239 45.44 54.85 2.24
N THR A 240 45.95 53.68 2.64
CA THR A 240 46.97 53.40 3.68
C THR A 240 46.65 53.40 5.18
N LYS A 241 46.86 52.20 5.72
CA LYS A 241 47.23 51.80 7.09
C LYS A 241 47.71 52.93 8.03
N MET A 242 47.11 52.96 9.22
CA MET A 242 47.76 52.50 10.46
C MET A 242 46.69 52.04 11.44
#